data_AF-A0ABD7XGC3-F1
#
_entry.id   AF-A0ABD7XGC3-F1
#
_cell.length_a   1.000
_cell.length_b   1.000
_cell.length_c   1.000
_cell.angle_alpha   90.00
_cell.angle_beta   90.00
_cell.angle_gamma   90.00
#
_symmetry.space_group_name_H-M   'P 1'
#
loop_
_entity.id
_entity.type
_entity.pdbx_description
1 polymer ?
#
loop_
_entity_poly.entity_id
_entity_poly.type
_entity_poly.pdbx_seq_one_letter_code
_entity_poly.pdbx_strand_id
1 'polypeptide(L)'
;MSYENYKNCVEEVKDKNGKVIKYHDVVRTSRGEILLVGFGVNHHHKTKGLNVFNNFIGAHDWLDVYPDGKLEILGNVDFFGEEQR
;
A
#
# COMPACT_ATOMS: atom_id res chain seq x y z
N MET A 1 -9.36 -9.22 -15.65
CA MET A 1 -10.63 -8.48 -15.42
C MET A 1 -10.32 -6.99 -15.50
N SER A 2 -11.04 -6.22 -16.32
CA SER A 2 -10.84 -4.76 -16.40
C SER A 2 -11.68 -4.05 -15.34
N TYR A 3 -11.07 -3.10 -14.61
CA TYR A 3 -11.71 -2.25 -13.60
C TYR A 3 -11.79 -0.79 -14.06
N GLU A 4 -11.89 -0.55 -15.37
CA GLU A 4 -11.94 0.81 -15.93
C GLU A 4 -13.12 1.63 -15.39
N ASN A 5 -14.29 0.99 -15.17
CA ASN A 5 -15.49 1.64 -14.66
C ASN A 5 -15.52 1.85 -13.14
N TYR A 6 -14.42 1.54 -12.43
CA TYR A 6 -14.33 1.65 -10.97
C TYR A 6 -13.61 2.94 -10.60
N LYS A 7 -14.15 3.66 -9.62
CA LYS A 7 -13.57 4.92 -9.12
C LYS A 7 -12.37 4.63 -8.22
N ASN A 8 -11.27 5.36 -8.41
CA ASN A 8 -10.18 5.37 -7.43
C ASN A 8 -10.68 6.02 -6.14
N CYS A 9 -10.64 5.28 -5.02
CA CYS A 9 -11.08 5.79 -3.72
C CYS A 9 -9.94 6.23 -2.80
N VAL A 10 -8.70 5.95 -3.17
CA VAL A 10 -7.50 6.26 -2.39
C VAL A 10 -6.71 7.34 -3.11
N GLU A 11 -6.44 8.43 -2.40
CA GLU A 11 -5.54 9.49 -2.87
C GLU A 11 -4.06 9.09 -2.64
N GLU A 12 -3.14 9.89 -3.16
CA GLU A 12 -1.71 9.68 -2.93
C GLU A 12 -1.39 9.85 -1.43
N VAL A 13 -0.67 8.89 -0.85
CA VAL A 13 -0.21 8.93 0.54
C VAL A 13 1.31 8.97 0.59
N LYS A 14 1.87 9.83 1.44
CA LYS A 14 3.31 9.99 1.66
C LYS A 14 3.76 9.33 2.95
N ASP A 15 4.93 8.71 2.90
CA ASP A 15 5.61 8.17 4.07
C ASP A 15 6.14 9.29 4.99
N LYS A 16 6.72 8.91 6.13
CA LYS A 16 7.32 9.83 7.12
C LYS A 16 8.45 10.72 6.56
N ASN A 17 9.02 10.36 5.42
CA ASN A 17 10.09 11.10 4.75
C ASN A 17 9.56 11.92 3.55
N GLY A 18 8.24 11.95 3.34
CA GLY A 18 7.60 12.65 2.22
C GLY A 18 7.62 11.89 0.90
N LYS A 19 8.03 10.62 0.89
CA LYS A 19 8.04 9.77 -0.31
C LYS A 19 6.66 9.16 -0.55
N VAL A 20 6.18 9.23 -1.78
CA VAL A 20 4.92 8.59 -2.19
C VAL A 20 4.99 7.08 -2.00
N ILE A 21 4.01 6.53 -1.31
CA ILE A 21 3.81 5.09 -1.12
C ILE A 21 3.21 4.50 -2.40
N LYS A 22 3.81 3.42 -2.89
CA LYS A 22 3.46 2.78 -4.16
C LYS A 22 3.04 1.34 -3.95
N TYR A 23 2.35 0.82 -4.97
CA TYR A 23 2.10 -0.61 -5.09
C TYR A 23 3.39 -1.41 -4.85
N HIS A 24 3.28 -2.53 -4.12
CA HIS A 24 4.39 -3.40 -3.73
C HIS A 24 5.40 -2.82 -2.72
N ASP A 25 5.20 -1.60 -2.21
CA ASP A 25 6.00 -1.13 -1.08
C ASP A 25 5.72 -1.99 0.17
N VAL A 26 6.78 -2.26 0.94
CA VAL A 26 6.67 -2.78 2.30
C VAL A 26 6.74 -1.58 3.24
N VAL A 27 5.70 -1.40 4.05
CA VAL A 27 5.58 -0.27 4.96
C VAL A 27 5.53 -0.72 6.42
N ARG A 28 5.95 0.17 7.32
CA ARG A 28 5.90 -0.02 8.76
C ARG A 28 5.04 1.04 9.43
N THR A 29 4.15 0.61 10.34
CA THR A 29 3.37 1.52 11.19
C THR A 29 4.21 2.03 12.37
N SER A 30 3.77 3.09 13.04
CA SER A 30 4.42 3.59 14.27
C SER A 30 4.44 2.56 15.42
N ARG A 31 3.57 1.56 15.37
CA ARG A 31 3.50 0.44 16.33
C ARG A 31 4.40 -0.75 15.94
N GLY A 32 5.10 -0.65 14.81
CA GLY A 32 6.02 -1.68 14.33
C GLY A 32 5.37 -2.78 13.48
N GLU A 33 4.09 -2.66 13.11
CA GLU A 33 3.45 -3.61 12.20
C GLU A 33 4.04 -3.46 10.79
N ILE A 34 4.31 -4.58 10.13
CA ILE A 34 4.82 -4.61 8.75
C ILE A 34 3.66 -4.96 7.84
N LEU A 35 3.41 -4.14 6.82
CA LEU A 35 2.31 -4.30 5.88
C LEU A 35 2.85 -4.26 4.45
N LEU A 36 2.23 -5.02 3.56
CA LEU A 36 2.47 -4.97 2.12
C LEU A 36 1.42 -4.07 1.46
N VAL A 37 1.86 -3.16 0.60
CA VAL A 37 0.98 -2.33 -0.21
C VAL A 37 0.53 -3.13 -1.43
N GLY A 38 -0.78 -3.31 -1.57
CA GLY A 38 -1.41 -4.03 -2.68
C GLY A 38 -2.44 -3.19 -3.42
N PHE A 39 -3.35 -3.89 -4.09
CA PHE A 39 -4.47 -3.28 -4.80
C PHE A 39 -5.78 -3.96 -4.37
N GLY A 40 -6.71 -3.16 -3.85
CA GLY A 40 -8.03 -3.60 -3.43
C GLY A 40 -9.13 -3.21 -4.42
N VAL A 41 -10.19 -4.00 -4.47
CA VAL A 41 -11.40 -3.72 -5.24
C VAL A 41 -12.64 -3.97 -4.39
N ASN A 42 -13.55 -3.00 -4.32
CA ASN A 42 -14.87 -3.16 -3.74
C ASN A 42 -15.92 -3.18 -4.87
N HIS A 43 -16.49 -4.36 -5.11
CA HIS A 43 -17.48 -4.56 -6.17
C HIS A 43 -18.84 -3.91 -5.89
N HIS A 44 -19.23 -3.81 -4.61
CA HIS A 44 -20.51 -3.23 -4.23
C HIS A 44 -20.54 -1.71 -4.50
N HIS A 45 -19.48 -1.01 -4.10
CA HIS A 45 -19.35 0.44 -4.31
C HIS A 45 -18.64 0.82 -5.62
N LYS A 46 -18.22 -0.17 -6.42
CA LYS A 46 -17.43 0.02 -7.65
C LYS A 46 -16.21 0.92 -7.43
N THR A 47 -15.48 0.68 -6.34
CA THR A 47 -14.26 1.42 -6.01
C THR A 47 -13.03 0.54 -6.05
N LYS A 48 -11.88 1.14 -6.33
CA LYS A 48 -10.58 0.49 -6.37
C LYS A 48 -9.50 1.41 -5.80
N GLY A 49 -8.37 0.88 -5.39
CA GLY A 49 -7.28 1.71 -4.86
C GLY A 49 -6.19 0.89 -4.20
N LEU A 50 -5.15 1.58 -3.71
CA LEU A 50 -4.11 0.94 -2.93
C LEU A 50 -4.64 0.55 -1.56
N ASN A 51 -4.30 -0.66 -1.13
CA ASN A 51 -4.56 -1.14 0.23
C ASN A 51 -3.23 -1.48 0.91
N VAL A 52 -3.26 -1.64 2.21
CA VAL A 52 -2.17 -2.24 2.99
C VAL A 52 -2.71 -3.49 3.70
N PHE A 53 -1.93 -4.56 3.66
CA PHE A 53 -2.36 -5.82 4.25
C PHE A 53 -1.22 -6.60 4.88
N ASN A 54 -1.57 -7.42 5.86
CA ASN A 54 -0.73 -8.48 6.41
C ASN A 54 -1.64 -9.61 6.90
N ASN A 55 -1.63 -10.72 6.16
CA ASN A 55 -2.47 -11.88 6.43
C ASN A 55 -2.11 -12.63 7.72
N PHE A 56 -0.88 -12.47 8.25
CA PHE A 56 -0.46 -13.13 9.49
C PHE A 56 -1.05 -12.48 10.74
N ILE A 57 -1.40 -11.18 10.67
CA ILE A 57 -1.98 -10.42 11.78
C ILE A 57 -3.43 -9.99 11.51
N GLY A 58 -3.99 -10.36 10.35
CA GLY A 58 -5.35 -9.98 9.95
C GLY A 58 -5.53 -8.50 9.59
N ALA A 59 -4.45 -7.79 9.25
CA ALA A 59 -4.53 -6.39 8.83
C ALA A 59 -4.93 -6.31 7.35
N HIS A 60 -5.94 -5.51 7.02
CA HIS A 60 -6.38 -5.29 5.65
C HIS A 60 -7.23 -4.01 5.53
N ASP A 61 -6.58 -2.90 5.22
CA ASP A 61 -7.21 -1.58 5.14
C ASP A 61 -6.88 -0.86 3.84
N TRP A 62 -7.73 0.07 3.42
CA TRP A 62 -7.35 1.03 2.40
C TRP A 62 -6.16 1.88 2.88
N LEU A 63 -5.28 2.25 1.96
CA LEU A 63 -4.06 2.98 2.32
C LEU A 63 -4.37 4.39 2.87
N ASP A 64 -5.46 5.02 2.44
CA ASP A 64 -5.91 6.35 2.87
C ASP A 64 -6.33 6.46 4.35
N VAL A 65 -6.56 5.33 5.03
CA VAL A 65 -6.77 5.28 6.50
C VAL A 65 -5.53 5.74 7.26
N TYR A 66 -4.36 5.72 6.62
CA TYR A 66 -3.09 6.17 7.17
C TYR A 66 -2.74 7.55 6.58
N PRO A 67 -2.88 8.64 7.36
CA PRO A 67 -2.47 9.96 6.92
C PRO A 67 -1.00 10.03 6.54
N ASP A 68 -0.66 11.05 5.74
CA ASP A 68 0.73 11.39 5.41
C ASP A 68 1.63 11.39 6.65
N GLY A 69 2.76 10.72 6.52
CA GLY A 69 3.79 10.62 7.55
C GLY A 69 3.56 9.55 8.62
N LYS A 70 2.47 8.78 8.57
CA LYS A 70 2.20 7.69 9.54
C LYS A 70 2.89 6.37 9.22
N LEU A 71 3.26 6.18 7.97
CA LEU A 71 3.92 4.97 7.48
C LEU A 71 5.37 5.26 7.11
N GLU A 72 6.22 4.25 7.24
CA GLU A 72 7.60 4.28 6.77
C GLU A 72 7.79 3.23 5.69
N ILE A 73 8.28 3.62 4.52
CA ILE A 73 8.65 2.66 3.48
C ILE A 73 9.97 1.99 3.87
N LEU A 74 9.98 0.66 3.92
CA LEU A 74 11.16 -0.15 4.21
C LEU A 74 11.83 -0.69 2.94
N GLY A 75 11.08 -0.77 1.84
CA GLY A 75 11.53 -1.31 0.57
C GLY A 75 10.36 -1.55 -0.36
N ASN A 76 10.63 -2.16 -1.52
CA ASN A 76 9.61 -2.56 -2.48
C ASN A 76 9.89 -4.01 -2.89
N VAL A 77 8.87 -4.86 -2.93
CA VAL A 77 9.07 -6.30 -3.22
C VAL A 77 9.47 -6.58 -4.67
N ASP A 78 9.32 -5.62 -5.58
CA ASP A 78 9.84 -5.71 -6.95
C ASP A 78 11.35 -5.49 -7.02
N PHE A 79 12.01 -5.13 -5.91
CA PHE A 79 13.45 -4.93 -5.88
C PHE A 79 14.18 -6.27 -6.03
N PHE A 80 14.78 -6.46 -7.20
CA PHE A 80 15.80 -7.48 -7.43
C PHE A 80 17.16 -6.80 -7.19
N GLY A 81 17.96 -7.33 -6.27
CA GLY A 81 19.28 -6.78 -5.97
C GLY A 81 20.16 -6.68 -7.22
N GLU A 82 21.11 -5.74 -7.22
CA GLU A 82 22.12 -5.64 -8.29
C GLU A 82 22.80 -7.02 -8.43
N GLU A 83 22.72 -7.63 -9.62
CA GLU A 83 23.47 -8.83 -9.96
C GLU A 83 24.92 -8.63 -9.49
N GLN A 84 25.35 -9.43 -8.51
CA GLN A 84 26.78 -9.61 -8.27
C GLN A 84 27.34 -10.33 -9.51
N ARG A 85 27.79 -9.55 -10.50
CA ARG A 85 28.65 -10.03 -11.58
C ARG A 85 30.09 -10.15 -11.12
#